data_AF-A0A2V7WSH5-F1
#
_entry.id   AF-A0A2V7WSH5-F1
#
_cell.length_a   1.000
_cell.length_b   1.000
_cell.length_c   1.000
_cell.angle_alpha   90.00
_cell.angle_beta   90.00
_cell.angle_gamma   90.00
#
_symmetry.space_group_name_H-M   'P 1'
#
loop_
_entity.id
_entity.type
_entity.pdbx_description
1 polymer ?
#
loop_
_entity_poly.entity_id
_entity_poly.type
_entity_poly.pdbx_seq_one_letter_code
_entity_poly.pdbx_strand_id
1 'polypeptide(L)'
;TGTVTHIDNGRVYAFGHPFYNLGPTQFPMRKAYVYSVFPSLYQSWKISSAADAVGTIEQDRITAVAGMIGKAPRMIPVEVKIKTSRGQERSFAFRMVEDELFSPVLAYVALASVLQSNERAFGTSTIRVNATLSLTGRRDVRVEDLFTQEQPAIQAAGLVAAPLAYLMTNDFEPVKVEKLSIDVASDETVQSATLDRAWLERTGPVRAGSTVPLKVQLRTYRGETQSETIPITIPATAPSGTYSLLVADGPSLTAVEQREMRQQFVPRDLDQLIRAINGLRHNNHVYVRMTRPDDGAIVRGEYMQSLPPSVLSVLGGSEQGPSVIPLRTAAVWDFDLTTDYAVSGSRLLTLTVER
;
A
#
# COMPACT_ATOMS: atom_id res chain seq x y z
N THR A 1 21.43 19.82 -14.86
CA THR A 1 22.12 20.99 -14.26
C THR A 1 21.64 22.27 -14.90
N GLY A 2 21.63 23.38 -14.17
CA GLY A 2 21.19 24.68 -14.66
C GLY A 2 22.23 25.78 -14.62
N THR A 3 21.92 26.90 -15.28
CA THR A 3 22.73 28.12 -15.24
C THR A 3 22.07 29.10 -14.27
N VAL A 4 22.84 29.66 -13.36
CA VAL A 4 22.44 30.82 -12.56
C VAL A 4 22.59 32.06 -13.44
N THR A 5 21.49 32.80 -13.60
CA THR A 5 21.42 34.01 -14.42
C THR A 5 21.85 35.24 -13.61
N HIS A 6 21.39 35.33 -12.36
CA HIS A 6 21.69 36.46 -11.49
C HIS A 6 21.69 36.04 -10.02
N ILE A 7 22.57 36.66 -9.23
CA ILE A 7 22.60 36.52 -7.77
C ILE A 7 22.54 37.93 -7.19
N ASP A 8 21.56 38.18 -6.32
CA ASP A 8 21.40 39.45 -5.61
C ASP A 8 21.12 39.20 -4.13
N ASN A 9 21.97 39.72 -3.25
CA ASN A 9 21.82 39.62 -1.80
C ASN A 9 21.49 38.19 -1.31
N GLY A 10 22.15 37.17 -1.89
CA GLY A 10 21.94 35.75 -1.57
C GLY A 10 20.73 35.10 -2.25
N ARG A 11 19.88 35.87 -2.94
CA ARG A 11 18.82 35.33 -3.82
C ARG A 11 19.44 34.89 -5.13
N VAL A 12 19.03 33.72 -5.60
CA VAL A 12 19.49 33.11 -6.84
C VAL A 12 18.34 33.10 -7.82
N TYR A 13 18.57 33.62 -9.01
CA TYR A 13 17.68 33.53 -10.16
C TYR A 13 18.37 32.70 -11.23
N ALA A 14 17.80 31.54 -11.53
CA ALA A 14 18.34 30.58 -12.45
C ALA A 14 17.36 30.29 -13.58
N PHE A 15 17.90 29.81 -14.70
CA PHE A 15 17.17 29.57 -15.93
C PHE A 15 16.47 30.83 -16.50
N GLY A 16 15.74 30.60 -17.59
CA GLY A 16 14.74 31.50 -18.17
C GLY A 16 13.46 30.75 -18.55
N HIS A 17 13.23 29.62 -17.86
CA HIS A 17 12.16 28.65 -18.09
C HIS A 17 11.96 27.81 -16.80
N PRO A 18 10.86 27.04 -16.66
CA PRO A 18 10.70 26.19 -15.49
C PRO A 18 11.60 24.96 -15.59
N PHE A 19 11.91 24.32 -14.46
CA PHE A 19 12.52 23.00 -14.47
C PHE A 19 11.45 21.90 -14.59
N TYR A 20 10.53 21.86 -13.62
CA TYR A 20 9.31 21.02 -13.64
C TYR A 20 8.02 21.84 -13.44
N ASN A 21 8.14 23.16 -13.23
CA ASN A 21 7.03 24.07 -12.95
C ASN A 21 6.26 23.70 -11.67
N LEU A 22 7.00 23.34 -10.62
CA LEU A 22 6.45 22.88 -9.33
C LEU A 22 5.75 23.99 -8.53
N GLY A 23 5.95 25.26 -8.88
CA GLY A 23 5.50 26.36 -8.06
C GLY A 23 6.38 26.56 -6.82
N PRO A 24 5.80 26.81 -5.62
CA PRO A 24 6.56 26.86 -4.39
C PRO A 24 7.12 25.47 -4.05
N THR A 25 8.42 25.37 -3.84
CA THR A 25 9.08 24.08 -3.54
C THR A 25 10.27 24.26 -2.61
N GLN A 26 10.91 23.17 -2.19
CA GLN A 26 12.05 23.18 -1.25
C GLN A 26 13.10 22.15 -1.67
N PHE A 27 13.74 22.37 -2.82
CA PHE A 27 14.77 21.47 -3.34
C PHE A 27 16.18 21.90 -2.93
N PRO A 28 17.08 20.96 -2.62
CA PRO A 28 18.46 21.31 -2.29
C PRO A 28 19.16 21.89 -3.52
N MET A 29 19.63 23.12 -3.41
CA MET A 29 20.47 23.75 -4.42
C MET A 29 21.91 23.26 -4.24
N ARG A 30 22.49 22.64 -5.26
CA ARG A 30 23.86 22.12 -5.23
C ARG A 30 24.73 22.77 -6.30
N LYS A 31 26.01 22.97 -5.98
CA LYS A 31 27.03 23.27 -6.99
C LYS A 31 27.14 22.10 -7.97
N ALA A 32 27.46 22.38 -9.22
CA ALA A 32 27.74 21.36 -10.22
C ALA A 32 29.16 21.51 -10.74
N TYR A 33 29.91 20.42 -10.81
CA TYR A 33 31.16 20.36 -11.56
C TYR A 33 30.86 19.81 -12.95
N VAL A 34 31.21 20.56 -13.99
CA VAL A 34 30.98 20.15 -15.39
C VAL A 34 32.29 19.58 -15.93
N TYR A 35 32.31 18.27 -16.18
CA TYR A 35 33.49 17.59 -16.74
C TYR A 35 33.64 17.86 -18.22
N SER A 36 32.52 17.82 -18.95
CA SER A 36 32.51 18.03 -20.40
C SER A 36 31.10 18.38 -20.88
N VAL A 37 31.03 18.87 -22.11
CA VAL A 37 29.79 19.04 -22.86
C VAL A 37 29.78 18.01 -23.96
N PHE A 38 28.69 17.26 -24.06
CA PHE A 38 28.46 16.37 -25.19
C PHE A 38 27.66 17.14 -26.26
N PRO A 39 28.32 17.60 -27.34
CA PRO A 39 27.63 18.33 -28.39
C PRO A 39 26.78 17.36 -29.21
N SER A 40 25.53 17.76 -29.49
CA SER A 40 24.62 17.02 -30.35
C SER A 40 23.75 18.00 -31.13
N LEU A 41 23.52 17.69 -32.41
CA LEU A 41 22.61 18.45 -33.26
C LEU A 41 21.14 18.33 -32.82
N TYR A 42 20.78 17.26 -32.10
CA TYR A 42 19.45 17.11 -31.52
C TYR A 42 19.33 17.88 -30.20
N GLN A 43 20.18 17.54 -29.22
CA GLN A 43 20.20 18.22 -27.93
C GLN A 43 21.57 18.06 -27.25
N SER A 44 22.28 19.16 -27.06
CA SER A 44 23.53 19.18 -26.32
C SER A 44 23.27 19.06 -24.81
N TRP A 45 24.13 18.34 -24.08
CA TRP A 45 24.00 18.15 -22.64
C TRP A 45 25.35 18.15 -21.92
N LYS A 46 25.33 18.41 -20.60
CA LYS A 46 26.53 18.52 -19.75
C LYS A 46 26.76 17.23 -18.98
N ILE A 47 27.96 16.65 -19.10
CA ILE A 47 28.42 15.58 -18.21
C ILE A 47 28.89 16.26 -16.93
N SER A 48 28.16 16.05 -15.83
CA SER A 48 28.39 16.79 -14.60
C SER A 48 28.06 15.98 -13.35
N SER A 49 28.67 16.34 -12.24
CA SER A 49 28.38 15.79 -10.91
C SER A 49 27.89 16.88 -9.96
N ALA A 50 27.02 16.48 -9.02
CA ALA A 50 26.57 17.35 -7.96
C ALA A 50 27.61 17.40 -6.84
N ALA A 51 28.01 18.61 -6.45
CA ALA A 51 28.90 18.87 -5.32
C ALA A 51 28.08 19.34 -4.10
N ASP A 52 28.66 20.21 -3.26
CA ASP A 52 28.06 20.63 -1.99
C ASP A 52 26.70 21.31 -2.18
N ALA A 53 25.82 21.09 -1.21
CA ALA A 53 24.61 21.88 -1.05
C ALA A 53 24.99 23.30 -0.63
N VAL A 54 24.46 24.28 -1.35
CA VAL A 54 24.75 25.71 -1.18
C VAL A 54 23.52 26.53 -0.83
N GLY A 55 22.33 25.94 -0.86
CA GLY A 55 21.10 26.63 -0.52
C GLY A 55 19.86 25.82 -0.86
N THR A 56 18.75 26.54 -1.05
CA THR A 56 17.44 25.97 -1.33
C THR A 56 16.83 26.63 -2.56
N ILE A 57 16.27 25.82 -3.46
CA ILE A 57 15.36 26.27 -4.51
C ILE A 57 13.97 26.41 -3.89
N GLU A 58 13.40 27.60 -3.98
CA GLU A 58 12.15 27.98 -3.31
C GLU A 58 10.98 28.17 -4.28
N GLN A 59 11.27 28.44 -5.55
CA GLN A 59 10.29 28.63 -6.60
C GLN A 59 10.76 27.98 -7.91
N ASP A 60 9.86 27.27 -8.57
CA ASP A 60 10.03 26.77 -9.93
C ASP A 60 8.82 27.20 -10.77
N ARG A 61 8.99 28.23 -11.59
CA ARG A 61 7.93 28.89 -12.34
C ARG A 61 8.27 28.98 -13.82
N ILE A 62 7.25 29.23 -14.64
CA ILE A 62 7.34 29.31 -16.11
C ILE A 62 8.49 30.19 -16.62
N THR A 63 8.84 31.28 -15.93
CA THR A 63 9.85 32.23 -16.40
C THR A 63 11.23 32.04 -15.75
N ALA A 64 11.30 31.44 -14.56
CA ALA A 64 12.54 31.29 -13.82
C ALA A 64 12.39 30.30 -12.65
N VAL A 65 13.54 29.77 -12.23
CA VAL A 65 13.70 29.11 -10.93
C VAL A 65 14.39 30.08 -9.99
N ALA A 66 13.85 30.25 -8.78
CA ALA A 66 14.41 31.12 -7.77
C ALA A 66 14.68 30.38 -6.47
N GLY A 67 15.66 30.85 -5.70
CA GLY A 67 16.03 30.27 -4.43
C GLY A 67 16.94 31.18 -3.63
N MET A 68 17.45 30.63 -2.52
CA MET A 68 18.32 31.36 -1.60
C MET A 68 19.57 30.54 -1.27
N ILE A 69 20.73 31.18 -1.30
CA ILE A 69 21.99 30.63 -0.80
C ILE A 69 21.95 30.60 0.73
N GLY A 70 22.50 29.56 1.32
CA GLY A 70 22.60 29.40 2.77
C GLY A 70 21.95 28.10 3.24
N LYS A 71 20.83 28.22 3.96
CA LYS A 71 20.17 27.07 4.61
C LYS A 71 19.66 26.08 3.55
N ALA A 72 20.06 24.82 3.68
CA ALA A 72 19.52 23.71 2.91
C ALA A 72 18.09 23.36 3.38
N PRO A 73 17.23 22.80 2.51
CA PRO A 73 15.87 22.48 2.91
C PRO A 73 15.85 21.28 3.87
N ARG A 74 14.72 21.10 4.54
CA ARG A 74 14.43 19.86 5.25
C ARG A 74 14.38 18.72 4.23
N MET A 75 14.98 17.59 4.57
CA MET A 75 14.96 16.38 3.77
C MET A 75 14.47 15.23 4.65
N ILE A 76 13.73 14.29 4.07
CA ILE A 76 13.25 13.09 4.77
C ILE A 76 14.43 12.12 4.93
N PRO A 77 14.85 11.77 6.16
CA PRO A 77 15.82 10.72 6.37
C PRO A 77 15.20 9.36 6.03
N VAL A 78 15.92 8.58 5.23
CA VAL A 78 15.55 7.23 4.82
C VAL A 78 16.61 6.25 5.30
N GLU A 79 16.20 5.24 6.03
CA GLU A 79 17.04 4.13 6.48
C GLU A 79 16.51 2.83 5.89
N VAL A 80 17.40 2.08 5.23
CA VAL A 80 17.08 0.77 4.66
C VAL A 80 18.04 -0.26 5.22
N LYS A 81 17.52 -1.27 5.90
CA LYS A 81 18.27 -2.43 6.36
C LYS A 81 17.87 -3.63 5.55
N ILE A 82 18.86 -4.37 5.06
CA ILE A 82 18.64 -5.53 4.20
C ILE A 82 19.41 -6.71 4.78
N LYS A 83 18.69 -7.79 5.05
CA LYS A 83 19.26 -9.12 5.19
C LYS A 83 19.17 -9.79 3.83
N THR A 84 20.31 -9.91 3.17
CA THR A 84 20.40 -10.47 1.82
C THR A 84 20.17 -11.98 1.83
N SER A 85 19.80 -12.53 0.68
CA SER A 85 19.65 -13.98 0.46
C SER A 85 20.93 -14.79 0.73
N ARG A 86 22.09 -14.11 0.69
CA ARG A 86 23.42 -14.65 1.02
C ARG A 86 23.79 -14.53 2.50
N GLY A 87 22.84 -14.15 3.36
CA GLY A 87 23.04 -13.98 4.80
C GLY A 87 23.86 -12.75 5.20
N GLN A 88 24.12 -11.81 4.28
CA GLN A 88 24.81 -10.55 4.60
C GLN A 88 23.79 -9.51 5.06
N GLU A 89 24.13 -8.77 6.11
CA GLU A 89 23.39 -7.60 6.54
C GLU A 89 24.02 -6.32 5.98
N ARG A 90 23.19 -5.46 5.38
CA ARG A 90 23.61 -4.17 4.83
C ARG A 90 22.66 -3.09 5.30
N SER A 91 23.21 -1.92 5.60
CA SER A 91 22.44 -0.74 5.98
C SER A 91 22.75 0.41 5.04
N PHE A 92 21.71 1.08 4.56
CA PHE A 92 21.79 2.25 3.70
C PHE A 92 21.09 3.40 4.41
N ALA A 93 21.71 4.57 4.39
CA ALA A 93 21.13 5.79 4.90
C ALA A 93 21.26 6.88 3.86
N PHE A 94 20.14 7.50 3.49
CA PHE A 94 20.13 8.62 2.56
C PHE A 94 19.04 9.62 2.93
N ARG A 95 19.02 10.75 2.23
CA ARG A 95 18.05 11.82 2.44
C ARG A 95 17.30 12.07 1.15
N MET A 96 15.98 12.12 1.26
CA MET A 96 15.07 12.33 0.14
C MET A 96 14.45 13.73 0.23
N VAL A 97 14.25 14.38 -0.90
CA VAL A 97 13.53 15.67 -0.92
C VAL A 97 12.11 15.44 -0.43
N GLU A 98 11.58 16.40 0.33
CA GLU A 98 10.17 16.41 0.73
C GLU A 98 9.39 17.21 -0.31
N ASP A 99 8.71 16.50 -1.20
CA ASP A 99 7.91 17.07 -2.29
C ASP A 99 6.81 16.08 -2.68
N GLU A 100 5.60 16.59 -2.90
CA GLU A 100 4.40 15.78 -3.17
C GLU A 100 4.56 14.86 -4.39
N LEU A 101 5.24 15.34 -5.43
CA LEU A 101 5.45 14.59 -6.67
C LEU A 101 6.68 13.69 -6.57
N PHE A 102 7.78 14.21 -6.02
CA PHE A 102 9.07 13.53 -6.11
C PHE A 102 9.36 12.57 -4.96
N SER A 103 8.87 12.80 -3.73
CA SER A 103 9.15 11.89 -2.63
C SER A 103 8.65 10.45 -2.90
N PRO A 104 7.43 10.21 -3.40
CA PRO A 104 6.97 8.85 -3.72
C PRO A 104 7.84 8.17 -4.78
N VAL A 105 8.15 8.89 -5.87
CA VAL A 105 8.96 8.37 -6.99
C VAL A 105 10.40 8.09 -6.56
N LEU A 106 11.00 8.97 -5.75
CA LEU A 106 12.35 8.78 -5.24
C LEU A 106 12.44 7.65 -4.23
N ALA A 107 11.44 7.47 -3.37
CA ALA A 107 11.37 6.32 -2.47
C ALA A 107 11.30 5.01 -3.27
N TYR A 108 10.46 4.97 -4.31
CA TYR A 108 10.35 3.84 -5.23
C TYR A 108 11.69 3.54 -5.92
N VAL A 109 12.27 4.51 -6.61
CA VAL A 109 13.51 4.32 -7.38
C VAL A 109 14.69 3.97 -6.48
N ALA A 110 14.81 4.63 -5.32
CA ALA A 110 15.89 4.35 -4.38
C ALA A 110 15.79 2.93 -3.82
N LEU A 111 14.60 2.52 -3.31
CA LEU A 111 14.43 1.17 -2.78
C LEU A 111 14.62 0.11 -3.88
N ALA A 112 14.03 0.30 -5.05
CA ALA A 112 14.22 -0.60 -6.19
C ALA A 112 15.70 -0.75 -6.55
N SER A 113 16.47 0.35 -6.60
CA SER A 113 17.90 0.33 -6.92
C SER A 113 18.71 -0.38 -5.84
N VAL A 114 18.40 -0.14 -4.56
CA VAL A 114 19.05 -0.82 -3.44
C VAL A 114 18.76 -2.33 -3.53
N LEU A 115 17.51 -2.75 -3.76
CA LEU A 115 17.17 -4.17 -3.88
C LEU A 115 17.83 -4.81 -5.10
N GLN A 116 17.75 -4.21 -6.29
CA GLN A 116 18.35 -4.75 -7.52
C GLN A 116 19.87 -4.83 -7.49
N SER A 117 20.55 -3.97 -6.73
CA SER A 117 22.02 -3.99 -6.61
C SER A 117 22.54 -4.99 -5.58
N ASN A 118 21.68 -5.49 -4.69
CA ASN A 118 22.07 -6.41 -3.60
C ASN A 118 21.48 -7.81 -3.78
N GLU A 119 20.30 -7.90 -4.41
CA GLU A 119 19.58 -9.13 -4.70
C GLU A 119 19.51 -9.42 -6.20
N ARG A 120 19.01 -10.61 -6.52
CA ARG A 120 18.80 -11.03 -7.89
C ARG A 120 17.73 -10.13 -8.53
N ALA A 121 18.14 -9.35 -9.54
CA ALA A 121 17.22 -8.45 -10.25
C ALA A 121 16.13 -9.17 -11.06
N PHE A 122 16.37 -10.45 -11.42
CA PHE A 122 15.48 -11.26 -12.25
C PHE A 122 15.42 -12.71 -11.79
N GLY A 123 14.23 -13.29 -11.85
CA GLY A 123 13.97 -14.67 -11.44
C GLY A 123 13.16 -14.74 -10.15
N THR A 124 12.62 -15.92 -9.87
CA THR A 124 11.76 -16.12 -8.71
C THR A 124 12.60 -16.14 -7.43
N SER A 125 12.27 -15.24 -6.51
CA SER A 125 12.87 -15.09 -5.18
C SER A 125 11.81 -14.51 -4.24
N THR A 126 12.04 -14.58 -2.94
CA THR A 126 11.15 -13.95 -1.96
C THR A 126 11.78 -12.69 -1.41
N ILE A 127 11.01 -11.62 -1.35
CA ILE A 127 11.36 -10.39 -0.63
C ILE A 127 10.24 -10.08 0.35
N ARG A 128 10.59 -10.02 1.62
CA ARG A 128 9.72 -9.54 2.70
C ARG A 128 10.13 -8.12 3.05
N VAL A 129 9.16 -7.22 3.11
CA VAL A 129 9.37 -5.81 3.45
C VAL A 129 8.54 -5.48 4.68
N ASN A 130 9.13 -4.75 5.61
CA ASN A 130 8.40 -4.03 6.65
C ASN A 130 8.90 -2.57 6.63
N ALA A 131 8.00 -1.63 6.39
CA ALA A 131 8.31 -0.22 6.31
C ALA A 131 7.45 0.58 7.28
N THR A 132 8.08 1.54 7.95
CA THR A 132 7.44 2.50 8.84
C THR A 132 7.71 3.92 8.36
N LEU A 133 6.65 4.66 8.06
CA LEU A 133 6.67 6.10 7.83
C LEU A 133 6.24 6.79 9.13
N SER A 134 7.19 7.46 9.78
CA SER A 134 6.89 8.28 10.95
C SER A 134 6.50 9.68 10.51
N LEU A 135 5.33 10.13 10.95
CA LEU A 135 4.74 11.42 10.61
C LEU A 135 4.78 12.34 11.84
N THR A 136 4.76 13.65 11.59
CA THR A 136 4.62 14.63 12.68
C THR A 136 3.32 14.41 13.46
N GLY A 137 3.41 14.61 14.78
CA GLY A 137 2.30 14.36 15.71
C GLY A 137 2.26 12.94 16.28
N ARG A 138 3.35 12.17 16.18
CA ARG A 138 3.47 10.77 16.66
C ARG A 138 2.48 9.82 15.99
N ARG A 139 2.22 10.03 14.69
CA ARG A 139 1.43 9.13 13.85
C ARG A 139 2.38 8.28 13.02
N ASP A 140 2.15 6.98 12.98
CA ASP A 140 2.94 6.06 12.15
C ASP A 140 2.05 5.38 11.12
N VAL A 141 2.58 5.27 9.90
CA VAL A 141 2.04 4.40 8.86
C VAL A 141 2.98 3.21 8.72
N ARG A 142 2.43 2.01 8.88
CA ARG A 142 3.16 0.75 8.78
C ARG A 142 2.61 -0.05 7.63
N VAL A 143 3.50 -0.50 6.76
CA VAL A 143 3.17 -1.41 5.68
C VAL A 143 4.17 -2.55 5.68
N GLU A 144 3.65 -3.76 5.64
CA GLU A 144 4.47 -4.95 5.49
C GLU A 144 3.84 -5.87 4.46
N ASP A 145 4.68 -6.60 3.73
CA ASP A 145 4.20 -7.59 2.78
C ASP A 145 5.33 -8.52 2.32
N LEU A 146 4.96 -9.56 1.58
CA LEU A 146 5.85 -10.53 0.99
C LEU A 146 5.57 -10.67 -0.52
N PHE A 147 6.65 -10.62 -1.31
CA PHE A 147 6.61 -10.64 -2.77
C PHE A 147 7.44 -11.78 -3.34
N THR A 148 6.84 -12.58 -4.22
CA THR A 148 7.45 -13.79 -4.81
C THR A 148 7.37 -13.87 -6.33
N GLN A 149 6.78 -12.86 -6.97
CA GLN A 149 6.52 -12.83 -8.42
C GLN A 149 7.77 -12.42 -9.22
N GLU A 150 7.67 -12.27 -10.55
CA GLU A 150 8.82 -12.08 -11.45
C GLU A 150 9.72 -10.88 -11.12
N GLN A 151 9.19 -9.83 -10.47
CA GLN A 151 9.94 -8.62 -10.10
C GLN A 151 9.65 -8.22 -8.64
N PRO A 152 10.07 -9.02 -7.64
CA PRO A 152 9.69 -8.79 -6.25
C PRO A 152 10.29 -7.49 -5.71
N ALA A 153 11.48 -7.08 -6.19
CA ALA A 153 12.11 -5.82 -5.83
C ALA A 153 11.30 -4.58 -6.25
N ILE A 154 10.68 -4.64 -7.42
CA ILE A 154 9.84 -3.57 -7.96
C ILE A 154 8.53 -3.48 -7.18
N GLN A 155 7.91 -4.62 -6.88
CA GLN A 155 6.67 -4.68 -6.10
C GLN A 155 6.90 -4.20 -4.65
N ALA A 156 8.00 -4.62 -4.02
CA ALA A 156 8.47 -4.13 -2.73
C ALA A 156 8.65 -2.61 -2.70
N ALA A 157 9.27 -2.03 -3.73
CA ALA A 157 9.38 -0.58 -3.87
C ALA A 157 8.02 0.10 -4.00
N GLY A 158 7.08 -0.51 -4.74
CA GLY A 158 5.70 -0.03 -4.88
C GLY A 158 4.94 0.01 -3.55
N LEU A 159 5.11 -1.01 -2.70
CA LEU A 159 4.46 -1.07 -1.37
C LEU A 159 4.80 0.14 -0.50
N VAL A 160 6.05 0.62 -0.55
CA VAL A 160 6.50 1.76 0.26
C VAL A 160 6.08 3.09 -0.39
N ALA A 161 6.15 3.17 -1.72
CA ALA A 161 5.89 4.41 -2.45
C ALA A 161 4.40 4.77 -2.50
N ALA A 162 3.50 3.78 -2.61
CA ALA A 162 2.07 4.04 -2.72
C ALA A 162 1.46 4.74 -1.48
N PRO A 163 1.70 4.29 -0.24
CA PRO A 163 1.32 5.03 0.98
C PRO A 163 1.86 6.45 1.00
N LEU A 164 3.12 6.65 0.61
CA LEU A 164 3.74 7.96 0.59
C LEU A 164 3.02 8.90 -0.40
N ALA A 165 2.64 8.39 -1.58
CA ALA A 165 1.83 9.15 -2.54
C ALA A 165 0.47 9.54 -1.94
N TYR A 166 -0.29 8.57 -1.39
CA TYR A 166 -1.59 8.85 -0.78
C TYR A 166 -1.53 9.86 0.37
N LEU A 167 -0.49 9.79 1.21
CA LEU A 167 -0.31 10.71 2.33
C LEU A 167 0.08 12.11 1.86
N MET A 168 0.91 12.23 0.82
CA MET A 168 1.40 13.54 0.39
C MET A 168 0.39 14.28 -0.49
N THR A 169 -0.41 13.57 -1.27
CA THR A 169 -1.45 14.14 -2.15
C THR A 169 -2.83 14.19 -1.48
N ASN A 170 -2.90 14.11 -0.15
CA ASN A 170 -4.19 14.08 0.55
C ASN A 170 -4.81 15.49 0.64
N ASP A 171 -6.13 15.57 0.56
CA ASP A 171 -6.87 16.85 0.61
C ASP A 171 -7.26 17.31 2.02
N PHE A 172 -6.88 16.57 3.07
CA PHE A 172 -7.32 16.85 4.45
C PHE A 172 -6.40 17.85 5.15
N GLU A 173 -5.10 17.50 5.26
CA GLU A 173 -4.11 18.35 5.88
C GLU A 173 -2.69 18.07 5.35
N PRO A 174 -1.78 19.07 5.35
CA PRO A 174 -0.39 18.85 4.95
C PRO A 174 0.31 17.83 5.87
N VAL A 175 0.82 16.75 5.27
CA VAL A 175 1.55 15.70 6.00
C VAL A 175 3.05 15.95 5.92
N LYS A 176 3.71 15.92 7.07
CA LYS A 176 5.18 15.96 7.17
C LYS A 176 5.71 14.59 7.58
N VAL A 177 6.52 14.00 6.70
CA VAL A 177 7.21 12.75 6.99
C VAL A 177 8.51 13.06 7.73
N GLU A 178 8.64 12.55 8.95
CA GLU A 178 9.82 12.75 9.80
C GLU A 178 10.92 11.74 9.50
N LYS A 179 10.54 10.50 9.17
CA LYS A 179 11.47 9.41 8.85
C LYS A 179 10.78 8.32 8.04
N LEU A 180 11.52 7.69 7.13
CA LEU A 180 11.14 6.44 6.47
C LEU A 180 12.16 5.36 6.89
N SER A 181 11.69 4.33 7.59
CA SER A 181 12.51 3.17 7.98
C SER A 181 12.01 1.94 7.23
N ILE A 182 12.92 1.19 6.62
CA ILE A 182 12.59 0.03 5.80
C ILE A 182 13.50 -1.13 6.22
N ASP A 183 12.89 -2.22 6.65
CA ASP A 183 13.55 -3.49 6.92
C ASP A 183 13.17 -4.48 5.81
N VAL A 184 14.17 -5.13 5.23
CA VAL A 184 14.00 -6.08 4.15
C VAL A 184 14.72 -7.38 4.46
N ALA A 185 14.02 -8.49 4.23
CA ALA A 185 14.61 -9.82 4.20
C ALA A 185 14.41 -10.43 2.81
N SER A 186 15.46 -11.03 2.25
CA SER A 186 15.38 -11.72 0.97
C SER A 186 15.81 -13.17 1.09
N ASP A 187 15.12 -14.05 0.37
CA ASP A 187 15.41 -15.47 0.28
C ASP A 187 15.47 -15.90 -1.20
N GLU A 188 16.41 -16.78 -1.56
CA GLU A 188 16.50 -17.34 -2.92
C GLU A 188 15.37 -18.33 -3.24
N THR A 189 14.61 -18.76 -2.23
CA THR A 189 13.51 -19.70 -2.40
C THR A 189 12.21 -18.95 -2.68
N VAL A 190 11.35 -19.55 -3.49
CA VAL A 190 10.01 -19.02 -3.77
C VAL A 190 9.07 -19.46 -2.66
N GLN A 191 8.77 -18.57 -1.73
CA GLN A 191 7.81 -18.81 -0.66
C GLN A 191 6.41 -18.40 -1.13
N SER A 192 5.89 -19.08 -2.16
CA SER A 192 4.51 -18.90 -2.60
C SER A 192 3.70 -20.18 -2.42
N ALA A 193 2.40 -20.01 -2.19
CA ALA A 193 1.44 -21.08 -2.10
C ALA A 193 0.15 -20.72 -2.83
N THR A 194 -0.46 -21.72 -3.46
CA THR A 194 -1.79 -21.59 -4.05
C THR A 194 -2.80 -22.24 -3.12
N LEU A 195 -3.94 -21.61 -2.95
CA LEU A 195 -5.06 -22.17 -2.22
C LEU A 195 -5.69 -23.27 -3.10
N ASP A 196 -5.35 -24.52 -2.76
CA ASP A 196 -5.65 -25.70 -3.57
C ASP A 196 -7.05 -26.22 -3.26
N ARG A 197 -7.36 -26.42 -1.97
CA ARG A 197 -8.66 -26.90 -1.50
C ARG A 197 -9.05 -26.24 -0.18
N ALA A 198 -10.35 -26.15 0.06
CA ALA A 198 -10.91 -25.86 1.37
C ALA A 198 -12.14 -26.75 1.57
N TRP A 199 -12.34 -27.28 2.77
CA TRP A 199 -13.53 -28.08 3.10
C TRP A 199 -13.80 -28.06 4.60
N LEU A 200 -15.07 -28.22 4.97
CA LEU A 200 -15.47 -28.41 6.36
C LEU A 200 -15.37 -29.89 6.71
N GLU A 201 -14.79 -30.24 7.86
CA GLU A 201 -14.71 -31.67 8.26
C GLU A 201 -16.09 -32.26 8.53
N ARG A 202 -17.04 -31.42 8.97
CA ARG A 202 -18.42 -31.81 9.19
C ARG A 202 -19.26 -31.52 7.95
N THR A 203 -19.96 -32.55 7.48
CA THR A 203 -21.00 -32.43 6.47
C THR A 203 -22.38 -32.31 7.12
N GLY A 204 -23.24 -31.44 6.58
CA GLY A 204 -24.62 -31.23 7.04
C GLY A 204 -24.82 -29.97 7.90
N PRO A 205 -26.04 -29.77 8.43
CA PRO A 205 -26.39 -28.56 9.17
C PRO A 205 -25.62 -28.43 10.50
N VAL A 206 -25.27 -27.20 10.83
CA VAL A 206 -24.50 -26.83 12.03
C VAL A 206 -25.33 -25.92 12.92
N ARG A 207 -25.20 -26.07 14.25
CA ARG A 207 -26.00 -25.26 15.18
C ARG A 207 -25.38 -23.88 15.37
N ALA A 208 -26.22 -22.86 15.55
CA ALA A 208 -25.76 -21.56 16.02
C ALA A 208 -24.97 -21.72 17.34
N GLY A 209 -23.87 -20.98 17.50
CA GLY A 209 -22.97 -21.10 18.66
C GLY A 209 -21.97 -22.26 18.58
N SER A 210 -22.06 -23.14 17.57
CA SER A 210 -21.08 -24.22 17.40
C SER A 210 -19.81 -23.75 16.69
N THR A 211 -18.71 -24.46 16.93
CA THR A 211 -17.45 -24.28 16.20
C THR A 211 -17.28 -25.41 15.19
N VAL A 212 -16.96 -25.08 13.95
CA VAL A 212 -16.76 -26.03 12.86
C VAL A 212 -15.33 -25.90 12.34
N PRO A 213 -14.55 -26.99 12.30
CA PRO A 213 -13.20 -26.95 11.73
C PRO A 213 -13.26 -26.85 10.20
N LEU A 214 -12.70 -25.76 9.68
CA LEU A 214 -12.42 -25.57 8.26
C LEU A 214 -10.98 -26.03 7.98
N LYS A 215 -10.82 -27.02 7.10
CA LYS A 215 -9.52 -27.39 6.56
C LYS A 215 -9.22 -26.55 5.33
N VAL A 216 -8.05 -25.91 5.32
CA VAL A 216 -7.51 -25.18 4.17
C VAL A 216 -6.23 -25.87 3.75
N GLN A 217 -6.15 -26.24 2.48
CA GLN A 217 -4.99 -26.89 1.89
C GLN A 217 -4.29 -25.93 0.95
N LEU A 218 -3.03 -25.64 1.27
CA LEU A 218 -2.13 -24.80 0.51
C LEU A 218 -1.14 -25.68 -0.24
N ARG A 219 -0.93 -25.41 -1.52
CA ARG A 219 0.07 -26.09 -2.34
C ARG A 219 1.20 -25.11 -2.66
N THR A 220 2.36 -25.35 -2.08
CA THR A 220 3.56 -24.52 -2.28
C THR A 220 4.02 -24.55 -3.73
N TYR A 221 4.90 -23.60 -4.10
CA TYR A 221 5.52 -23.53 -5.42
C TYR A 221 6.14 -24.87 -5.89
N ARG A 222 6.74 -25.64 -4.98
CA ARG A 222 7.39 -26.93 -5.28
C ARG A 222 6.44 -28.14 -5.19
N GLY A 223 5.15 -27.91 -4.95
CA GLY A 223 4.13 -28.96 -4.92
C GLY A 223 3.92 -29.60 -3.55
N GLU A 224 4.70 -29.24 -2.54
CA GLU A 224 4.43 -29.66 -1.15
C GLU A 224 3.08 -29.10 -0.70
N THR A 225 2.34 -29.91 0.03
CA THR A 225 1.00 -29.58 0.47
C THR A 225 0.99 -29.37 1.98
N GLN A 226 0.49 -28.22 2.42
CA GLN A 226 0.31 -27.86 3.82
C GLN A 226 -1.18 -27.75 4.12
N SER A 227 -1.59 -28.18 5.30
CA SER A 227 -2.99 -28.19 5.71
C SER A 227 -3.16 -27.47 7.02
N GLU A 228 -3.93 -26.40 6.98
CA GLU A 228 -4.25 -25.57 8.12
C GLU A 228 -5.69 -25.83 8.57
N THR A 229 -5.93 -25.71 9.87
CA THR A 229 -7.27 -25.91 10.45
C THR A 229 -7.72 -24.63 11.12
N ILE A 230 -8.76 -24.02 10.58
CA ILE A 230 -9.33 -22.77 11.06
C ILE A 230 -10.62 -23.08 11.82
N PRO A 231 -10.72 -22.74 13.13
CA PRO A 231 -11.95 -22.93 13.90
C PRO A 231 -12.97 -21.84 13.56
N ILE A 232 -13.98 -22.19 12.76
CA ILE A 232 -15.07 -21.26 12.41
C ILE A 232 -16.09 -21.26 13.54
N THR A 233 -16.16 -20.18 14.30
CA THR A 233 -17.15 -20.01 15.38
C THR A 233 -18.40 -19.35 14.83
N ILE A 234 -19.50 -20.08 14.78
CA ILE A 234 -20.79 -19.54 14.32
C ILE A 234 -21.41 -18.75 15.48
N PRO A 235 -21.76 -17.47 15.30
CA PRO A 235 -22.39 -16.69 16.37
C PRO A 235 -23.65 -17.38 16.91
N ALA A 236 -23.86 -17.36 18.23
CA ALA A 236 -25.06 -17.94 18.86
C ALA A 236 -26.36 -17.24 18.40
N THR A 237 -26.25 -15.99 17.93
CA THR A 237 -27.35 -15.19 17.39
C THR A 237 -27.56 -15.38 15.87
N ALA A 238 -26.76 -16.22 15.21
CA ALA A 238 -26.87 -16.46 13.77
C ALA A 238 -28.23 -17.09 13.43
N PRO A 239 -29.05 -16.45 12.56
CA PRO A 239 -30.29 -17.04 12.09
C PRO A 239 -30.06 -18.34 11.31
N SER A 240 -31.06 -19.22 11.32
CA SER A 240 -31.05 -20.41 10.46
C SER A 240 -31.05 -20.01 8.98
N GLY A 241 -30.31 -20.72 8.15
CA GLY A 241 -30.23 -20.46 6.72
C GLY A 241 -28.91 -20.88 6.10
N THR A 242 -28.73 -20.51 4.83
CA THR A 242 -27.54 -20.82 4.05
C THR A 242 -26.55 -19.66 4.11
N TYR A 243 -25.32 -19.95 4.52
CA TYR A 243 -24.19 -19.03 4.60
C TYR A 243 -23.17 -19.39 3.52
N SER A 244 -22.53 -18.37 2.97
CA SER A 244 -21.39 -18.47 2.07
C SER A 244 -20.12 -18.26 2.86
N LEU A 245 -19.16 -19.17 2.72
CA LEU A 245 -17.85 -19.08 3.35
C LEU A 245 -16.80 -18.93 2.27
N LEU A 246 -16.29 -17.71 2.11
CA LEU A 246 -15.22 -17.38 1.18
C LEU A 246 -13.88 -17.53 1.88
N VAL A 247 -13.03 -18.42 1.36
CA VAL A 247 -11.63 -18.58 1.76
C VAL A 247 -10.79 -18.02 0.62
N ALA A 248 -10.03 -16.95 0.84
CA ALA A 248 -9.42 -16.20 -0.25
C ALA A 248 -8.10 -15.53 0.15
N ASP A 249 -7.26 -15.25 -0.85
CA ASP A 249 -6.18 -14.28 -0.72
C ASP A 249 -6.72 -12.83 -0.56
N GLY A 250 -5.82 -11.91 -0.20
CA GLY A 250 -6.15 -10.50 0.00
C GLY A 250 -6.79 -9.82 -1.21
N PRO A 251 -6.20 -9.91 -2.42
CA PRO A 251 -6.77 -9.32 -3.63
C PRO A 251 -8.15 -9.87 -4.01
N SER A 252 -8.37 -11.18 -3.90
CA SER A 252 -9.66 -11.80 -4.23
C SER A 252 -10.75 -11.37 -3.26
N LEU A 253 -10.47 -11.32 -1.96
CA LEU A 253 -11.44 -10.83 -0.97
C LEU A 253 -11.75 -9.34 -1.19
N THR A 254 -10.72 -8.53 -1.42
CA THR A 254 -10.88 -7.09 -1.71
C THR A 254 -11.74 -6.86 -2.95
N ALA A 255 -11.54 -7.65 -4.01
CA ALA A 255 -12.36 -7.56 -5.22
C ALA A 255 -13.83 -7.95 -4.99
N VAL A 256 -14.12 -8.91 -4.10
CA VAL A 256 -15.48 -9.25 -3.71
C VAL A 256 -16.12 -8.11 -2.93
N GLU A 257 -15.44 -7.56 -1.92
CA GLU A 257 -15.92 -6.42 -1.14
C GLU A 257 -16.24 -5.20 -2.01
N GLN A 258 -15.35 -4.85 -2.94
CA GLN A 258 -15.56 -3.73 -3.85
C GLN A 258 -16.81 -3.91 -4.73
N ARG A 259 -17.10 -5.15 -5.17
CA ARG A 259 -18.32 -5.46 -5.92
C ARG A 259 -19.57 -5.38 -5.05
N GLU A 260 -19.49 -5.79 -3.79
CA GLU A 260 -20.61 -5.76 -2.84
C GLU A 260 -20.94 -4.33 -2.39
N MET A 261 -19.93 -3.53 -2.06
CA MET A 261 -20.13 -2.21 -1.45
C MET A 261 -20.64 -1.15 -2.42
N ARG A 262 -20.51 -1.33 -3.75
CA ARG A 262 -20.93 -0.40 -4.84
C ARG A 262 -20.47 1.07 -4.72
N GLN A 263 -19.89 1.49 -3.60
CA GLN A 263 -19.21 2.74 -3.36
C GLN A 263 -17.82 2.44 -2.86
N GLN A 264 -16.84 3.16 -3.42
CA GLN A 264 -15.46 3.08 -3.02
C GLN A 264 -15.33 3.66 -1.61
N PHE A 265 -14.55 3.01 -0.73
CA PHE A 265 -14.20 3.62 0.55
C PHE A 265 -13.43 4.91 0.26
N VAL A 266 -14.00 6.05 0.65
CA VAL A 266 -13.37 7.37 0.55
C VAL A 266 -13.09 7.83 1.98
N PRO A 267 -11.81 7.92 2.41
CA PRO A 267 -11.46 8.49 3.69
C PRO A 267 -12.07 9.90 3.84
N ARG A 268 -12.55 10.25 5.04
CA ARG A 268 -13.10 11.58 5.33
C ARG A 268 -12.12 12.51 6.05
N ASP A 269 -11.05 11.93 6.59
CA ASP A 269 -10.01 12.61 7.34
C ASP A 269 -8.69 11.83 7.22
N LEU A 270 -7.59 12.45 7.62
CA LEU A 270 -6.26 11.85 7.54
C LEU A 270 -6.14 10.59 8.43
N ASP A 271 -6.80 10.56 9.59
CA ASP A 271 -6.71 9.41 10.48
C ASP A 271 -7.42 8.18 9.89
N GLN A 272 -8.53 8.38 9.16
CA GLN A 272 -9.20 7.34 8.38
C GLN A 272 -8.31 6.85 7.24
N LEU A 273 -7.60 7.75 6.56
CA LEU A 273 -6.64 7.38 5.52
C LEU A 273 -5.49 6.54 6.10
N ILE A 274 -4.89 6.98 7.21
CA ILE A 274 -3.82 6.25 7.91
C ILE A 274 -4.32 4.87 8.37
N ARG A 275 -5.52 4.80 8.96
CA ARG A 275 -6.13 3.52 9.35
C ARG A 275 -6.36 2.60 8.15
N ALA A 276 -6.79 3.14 7.01
CA ALA A 276 -7.01 2.37 5.80
C ALA A 276 -5.69 1.83 5.22
N ILE A 277 -4.62 2.62 5.22
CA ILE A 277 -3.29 2.17 4.81
C ILE A 277 -2.75 1.10 5.76
N ASN A 278 -2.84 1.31 7.07
CA ASN A 278 -2.38 0.34 8.07
C ASN A 278 -3.22 -0.95 8.10
N GLY A 279 -4.46 -0.90 7.57
CA GLY A 279 -5.36 -2.04 7.44
C GLY A 279 -5.31 -2.71 6.07
N LEU A 280 -4.34 -2.36 5.21
CA LEU A 280 -4.14 -3.03 3.93
C LEU A 280 -3.91 -4.53 4.16
N ARG A 281 -4.49 -5.35 3.29
CA ARG A 281 -4.34 -6.80 3.35
C ARG A 281 -2.95 -7.22 2.90
N HIS A 282 -2.38 -8.14 3.65
CA HIS A 282 -1.09 -8.77 3.38
C HIS A 282 -1.23 -9.93 2.40
N ASN A 283 -0.23 -10.16 1.54
CA ASN A 283 -0.22 -11.28 0.60
C ASN A 283 0.07 -12.61 1.28
N ASN A 284 0.64 -12.61 2.49
CA ASN A 284 0.96 -13.84 3.22
C ASN A 284 -0.17 -14.32 4.15
N HIS A 285 -1.40 -13.83 3.94
CA HIS A 285 -2.57 -14.21 4.73
C HIS A 285 -3.60 -14.99 3.90
N VAL A 286 -4.22 -15.99 4.54
CA VAL A 286 -5.49 -16.56 4.09
C VAL A 286 -6.61 -15.86 4.84
N TYR A 287 -7.53 -15.22 4.13
CA TYR A 287 -8.71 -14.60 4.72
C TYR A 287 -9.91 -15.53 4.59
N VAL A 288 -10.70 -15.60 5.64
CA VAL A 288 -11.96 -16.35 5.68
C VAL A 288 -13.07 -15.39 6.07
N ARG A 289 -14.06 -15.26 5.19
CA ARG A 289 -15.26 -14.46 5.45
C ARG A 289 -16.50 -15.32 5.32
N MET A 290 -17.33 -15.28 6.36
CA MET A 290 -18.66 -15.86 6.34
C MET A 290 -19.69 -14.77 6.08
N THR A 291 -20.41 -14.88 4.97
CA THR A 291 -21.53 -14.01 4.63
C THR A 291 -22.84 -14.78 4.60
N ARG A 292 -23.94 -14.07 4.79
CA ARG A 292 -25.29 -14.57 4.50
C ARG A 292 -25.98 -13.63 3.52
N PRO A 293 -26.93 -14.11 2.71
CA PRO A 293 -27.89 -13.22 2.07
C PRO A 293 -28.62 -12.41 3.15
N ASP A 294 -28.65 -11.08 3.02
CA ASP A 294 -29.36 -10.18 3.92
C ASP A 294 -29.85 -8.99 3.09
N ASP A 295 -31.13 -8.63 3.22
CA ASP A 295 -31.69 -7.42 2.63
C ASP A 295 -31.42 -6.24 3.59
N GLY A 296 -30.15 -5.81 3.62
CA GLY A 296 -29.69 -4.71 4.49
C GLY A 296 -29.44 -3.42 3.71
N ALA A 297 -28.95 -2.38 4.38
CA ALA A 297 -28.33 -1.25 3.71
C ALA A 297 -27.25 -0.57 4.55
N ILE A 298 -26.30 0.10 3.88
CA ILE A 298 -25.40 1.07 4.52
C ILE A 298 -26.07 2.44 4.44
N VAL A 299 -26.27 3.08 5.59
CA VAL A 299 -26.83 4.44 5.69
C VAL A 299 -25.81 5.32 6.40
N ARG A 300 -25.32 6.38 5.74
CA ARG A 300 -24.27 7.31 6.26
C ARG A 300 -22.92 6.68 6.64
N GLY A 301 -22.66 5.43 6.23
CA GLY A 301 -21.43 4.69 6.58
C GLY A 301 -21.61 3.68 7.73
N GLU A 302 -22.82 3.57 8.28
CA GLU A 302 -23.17 2.55 9.27
C GLU A 302 -23.96 1.39 8.63
N TYR A 303 -23.66 0.17 9.06
CA TYR A 303 -24.30 -1.05 8.57
C TYR A 303 -25.65 -1.27 9.26
N MET A 304 -26.74 -1.26 8.50
CA MET A 304 -28.07 -1.63 8.97
C MET A 304 -28.48 -2.98 8.38
N GLN A 305 -28.59 -3.99 9.24
CA GLN A 305 -28.96 -5.35 8.86
C GLN A 305 -30.48 -5.53 8.82
N SER A 306 -30.96 -6.39 7.91
CA SER A 306 -32.36 -6.87 7.85
C SER A 306 -33.42 -5.77 7.82
N LEU A 307 -33.28 -4.81 6.90
CA LEU A 307 -34.26 -3.75 6.70
C LEU A 307 -35.47 -4.29 5.92
N PRO A 308 -36.71 -4.02 6.37
CA PRO A 308 -37.89 -4.38 5.59
C PRO A 308 -37.83 -3.75 4.18
N PRO A 309 -38.24 -4.45 3.11
CA PRO A 309 -38.21 -3.93 1.74
C PRO A 309 -38.91 -2.57 1.56
N SER A 310 -39.93 -2.30 2.37
CA SER A 310 -40.65 -1.02 2.41
C SER A 310 -39.85 0.14 2.98
N VAL A 311 -38.86 -0.11 3.84
CA VAL A 311 -37.97 0.91 4.40
C VAL A 311 -36.84 1.21 3.41
N LEU A 312 -36.32 0.18 2.71
CA LEU A 312 -35.32 0.33 1.66
C LEU A 312 -35.83 1.17 0.47
N SER A 313 -37.10 1.01 0.08
CA SER A 313 -37.68 1.77 -1.03
C SER A 313 -37.88 3.26 -0.70
N VAL A 314 -38.23 3.58 0.54
CA VAL A 314 -38.38 4.96 1.01
C VAL A 314 -37.02 5.64 1.17
N LEU A 315 -36.03 4.91 1.71
CA LEU A 315 -34.67 5.40 1.88
C LEU A 315 -33.89 5.56 0.56
N GLY A 316 -34.13 4.70 -0.42
CA GLY A 316 -33.52 4.78 -1.75
C GLY A 316 -34.16 5.79 -2.70
N GLY A 317 -35.36 6.30 -2.37
CA GLY A 317 -36.14 7.20 -3.23
C GLY A 317 -35.96 8.70 -2.96
N SER A 318 -35.23 9.09 -1.91
CA SER A 318 -35.03 10.50 -1.56
C SER A 318 -33.79 11.07 -2.26
N GLU A 319 -33.97 11.91 -3.29
CA GLU A 319 -32.86 12.64 -3.95
C GLU A 319 -32.10 13.60 -3.01
N GLN A 320 -32.68 13.95 -1.86
CA GLN A 320 -32.08 14.84 -0.84
C GLN A 320 -31.80 14.12 0.50
N GLY A 321 -31.94 12.80 0.57
CA GLY A 321 -31.73 12.02 1.80
C GLY A 321 -30.32 11.42 1.95
N PRO A 322 -30.02 10.79 3.10
CA PRO A 322 -28.74 10.12 3.29
C PRO A 322 -28.51 9.03 2.24
N SER A 323 -27.28 8.90 1.74
CA SER A 323 -26.91 7.85 0.80
C SER A 323 -27.22 6.47 1.41
N VAL A 324 -28.11 5.72 0.76
CA VAL A 324 -28.52 4.39 1.18
C VAL A 324 -28.04 3.38 0.15
N ILE A 325 -27.15 2.48 0.56
CA ILE A 325 -26.58 1.45 -0.30
C ILE A 325 -27.21 0.12 0.10
N PRO A 326 -28.08 -0.48 -0.72
CA PRO A 326 -28.65 -1.78 -0.40
C PRO A 326 -27.53 -2.83 -0.34
N LEU A 327 -27.43 -3.51 0.79
CA LEU A 327 -26.61 -4.68 0.98
C LEU A 327 -27.44 -5.90 0.56
N ARG A 328 -26.82 -6.80 -0.20
CA ARG A 328 -27.40 -8.11 -0.54
C ARG A 328 -26.84 -9.23 0.33
N THR A 329 -25.73 -8.94 1.01
CA THR A 329 -25.01 -9.86 1.88
C THR A 329 -24.59 -9.11 3.13
N ALA A 330 -24.63 -9.79 4.27
CA ALA A 330 -24.07 -9.32 5.52
C ALA A 330 -22.90 -10.22 5.92
N ALA A 331 -21.75 -9.61 6.24
CA ALA A 331 -20.64 -10.32 6.88
C ALA A 331 -21.03 -10.65 8.32
N VAL A 332 -20.87 -11.91 8.71
CA VAL A 332 -21.28 -12.44 10.02
C VAL A 332 -20.07 -12.86 10.85
N TRP A 333 -18.95 -13.16 10.18
CA TRP A 333 -17.70 -13.55 10.82
C TRP A 333 -16.54 -13.39 9.84
N ASP A 334 -15.40 -12.90 10.35
CA ASP A 334 -14.15 -12.73 9.61
C ASP A 334 -12.99 -13.34 10.41
N PHE A 335 -12.00 -13.86 9.69
CA PHE A 335 -10.77 -14.40 10.24
C PHE A 335 -9.64 -14.29 9.23
N ASP A 336 -8.42 -14.12 9.72
CA ASP A 336 -7.23 -14.15 8.92
C ASP A 336 -6.18 -15.09 9.54
N LEU A 337 -5.50 -15.85 8.68
CA LEU A 337 -4.43 -16.76 9.04
C LEU A 337 -3.14 -16.29 8.39
N THR A 338 -2.15 -15.90 9.18
CA THR A 338 -0.80 -15.63 8.70
C THR A 338 -0.11 -16.92 8.27
N THR A 339 0.61 -16.86 7.16
CA THR A 339 1.43 -17.96 6.62
C THR A 339 2.83 -17.45 6.30
N ASP A 340 3.76 -18.39 6.11
CA ASP A 340 5.11 -18.08 5.63
C ASP A 340 5.18 -17.84 4.11
N TYR A 341 4.06 -18.00 3.40
CA TYR A 341 4.02 -17.98 1.93
C TYR A 341 3.14 -16.84 1.40
N ALA A 342 3.47 -16.25 0.25
CA ALA A 342 2.52 -15.46 -0.51
C ALA A 342 1.41 -16.38 -1.02
N VAL A 343 0.18 -16.16 -0.54
CA VAL A 343 -0.99 -16.96 -0.86
C VAL A 343 -1.68 -16.39 -2.09
N SER A 344 -2.13 -17.27 -2.98
CA SER A 344 -2.98 -16.90 -4.11
C SER A 344 -4.15 -17.86 -4.31
N GLY A 345 -5.30 -17.32 -4.72
CA GLY A 345 -6.50 -18.06 -5.06
C GLY A 345 -7.65 -17.88 -4.06
N SER A 346 -8.79 -18.49 -4.39
CA SER A 346 -9.99 -18.45 -3.55
C SER A 346 -10.85 -19.71 -3.71
N ARG A 347 -11.61 -20.05 -2.67
CA ARG A 347 -12.62 -21.11 -2.66
C ARG A 347 -13.87 -20.61 -1.95
N LEU A 348 -15.01 -20.88 -2.55
CA LEU A 348 -16.31 -20.59 -1.98
C LEU A 348 -16.93 -21.90 -1.49
N LEU A 349 -17.35 -21.92 -0.23
CA LEU A 349 -18.03 -23.03 0.41
C LEU A 349 -19.42 -22.58 0.85
N THR A 350 -20.30 -23.56 1.05
CA THR A 350 -21.66 -23.34 1.54
C THR A 350 -21.83 -24.02 2.89
N LEU A 351 -22.40 -23.31 3.85
CA LEU A 351 -22.67 -23.79 5.20
C LEU A 351 -24.14 -23.56 5.55
N THR A 352 -24.84 -24.61 5.98
CA THR A 352 -26.23 -24.49 6.44
C THR A 352 -26.27 -24.41 7.96
N VAL A 353 -26.81 -23.33 8.51
CA VAL A 353 -26.99 -23.13 9.96
C VAL A 353 -28.43 -23.45 10.34
N GLU A 354 -28.60 -24.20 11.43
CA GLU A 354 -29.86 -24.50 12.09
C GLU A 354 -29.83 -24.04 13.55
N ARG A 355 -31.00 -23.91 14.17
CA ARG A 355 -31.10 -23.56 15.60
C ARG A 355 -30.81 -24.75 16.51
#